data_AF-A0A7W4P085-F1
#
_entry.id   AF-A0A7W4P085-F1
#
_cell.length_a   1.000
_cell.length_b   1.000
_cell.length_c   1.000
_cell.angle_alpha   90.00
_cell.angle_beta   90.00
_cell.angle_gamma   90.00
#
_symmetry.space_group_name_H-M   'P 1'
#
loop_
_entity.id
_entity.type
_entity.pdbx_description
1 polymer ?
#
loop_
_entity_poly.entity_id
_entity_poly.type
_entity_poly.pdbx_seq_one_letter_code
_entity_poly.pdbx_strand_id
1 'polypeptide(L)' 'MTCWLAIIIALRACRDCAGRGWVRTTWSGGRDLFVFRTVEALAICAGCDGDGRQA' A
#
# COMPACT_ATOMS: atom_id res chain seq x y z
N MET A 1 17.66 -8.51 -22.78
CA MET A 1 16.31 -9.11 -22.57
C MET A 1 15.69 -8.76 -21.21
N THR A 2 16.35 -7.96 -20.36
CA THR A 2 15.87 -7.57 -19.02
C THR A 2 14.94 -6.36 -19.01
N CYS A 3 15.10 -5.42 -19.96
CA CYS A 3 14.24 -4.22 -20.02
C CYS A 3 12.77 -4.52 -20.34
N TRP A 4 12.48 -5.56 -21.13
CA TRP A 4 11.11 -5.92 -21.49
C TRP A 4 10.30 -6.45 -20.30
N LEU A 5 10.90 -7.28 -19.45
CA LEU A 5 10.25 -7.74 -18.22
C LEU A 5 9.96 -6.58 -17.26
N ALA A 6 10.89 -5.63 -17.11
CA ALA A 6 10.68 -4.45 -16.28
C ALA A 6 9.50 -3.59 -16.77
N ILE A 7 9.34 -3.44 -18.09
CA ILE A 7 8.21 -2.71 -18.70
C ILE A 7 6.88 -3.43 -18.43
N ILE A 8 6.82 -4.76 -18.61
CA ILE A 8 5.60 -5.54 -18.37
C ILE A 8 5.19 -5.49 -16.89
N ILE A 9 6.15 -5.57 -15.97
CA ILE A 9 5.90 -5.46 -14.53
C ILE A 9 5.38 -4.05 -14.18
N ALA A 10 5.94 -3.00 -14.77
CA ALA A 10 5.48 -1.63 -14.56
C ALA A 10 4.07 -1.37 -15.13
N LEU A 11 3.72 -1.98 -16.27
CA LEU A 11 2.39 -1.87 -16.88
C LEU A 11 1.28 -2.54 -16.04
N ARG A 12 1.64 -3.54 -15.23
CA ARG A 12 0.72 -4.23 -14.33
C ARG A 12 0.77 -3.72 -12.90
N ALA A 13 1.58 -2.71 -12.59
CA ALA A 13 1.66 -2.19 -11.23
C ALA A 13 0.35 -1.47 -10.87
N CYS A 14 -0.19 -1.76 -9.68
CA CYS A 14 -1.36 -1.05 -9.16
C CYS A 14 -1.06 0.45 -9.05
N ARG A 15 -1.84 1.28 -9.73
CA ARG A 15 -1.69 2.75 -9.74
C ARG A 15 -1.87 3.36 -8.35
N ASP A 16 -2.78 2.83 -7.54
CA ASP A 16 -3.15 3.42 -6.24
C ASP A 16 -2.03 3.28 -5.18
N CYS A 17 -1.19 2.25 -5.31
CA CYS A 17 -0.04 2.04 -4.42
C CYS A 17 1.32 2.07 -5.14
N ALA A 18 1.35 2.45 -6.43
CA ALA A 18 2.54 2.41 -7.28
C ALA A 18 3.29 1.06 -7.20
N GLY A 19 2.54 -0.04 -7.23
CA GLY A 19 3.11 -1.39 -7.21
C GLY A 19 3.52 -1.95 -5.85
N ARG A 20 3.30 -1.22 -4.74
CA ARG A 20 3.75 -1.65 -3.40
C ARG A 20 2.85 -2.68 -2.72
N GLY A 21 1.56 -2.72 -3.05
CA GLY A 21 0.54 -3.49 -2.33
C GLY A 21 0.03 -2.82 -1.04
N TRP A 22 0.61 -1.70 -0.62
CA TRP A 22 0.21 -0.99 0.59
C TRP A 22 0.33 0.53 0.45
N VAL A 23 -0.39 1.24 1.31
CA VAL A 23 -0.37 2.70 1.41
C VAL A 23 -0.02 3.12 2.84
N ARG A 24 0.68 4.25 3.00
CA ARG A 24 0.88 4.83 4.33
C ARG A 24 -0.45 5.38 4.82
N THR A 25 -0.73 5.14 6.09
CA THR A 25 -1.87 5.69 6.79
C THR A 25 -1.44 6.10 8.20
N THR A 26 -2.36 6.70 8.92
CA THR A 26 -2.18 6.98 10.35
C THR A 26 -3.21 6.16 11.10
N TRP A 27 -2.74 5.33 12.03
CA TRP A 27 -3.64 4.68 12.96
C TRP A 27 -3.75 5.55 14.20
N SER A 28 -4.97 5.95 14.53
CA SER A 28 -5.32 6.62 15.78
C SER A 28 -6.07 5.65 16.68
N GLY A 29 -5.53 5.42 17.87
CA GLY A 29 -6.18 4.56 18.84
C GLY A 29 -5.50 4.58 20.19
N GLY A 30 -6.23 4.11 21.18
CA GLY A 30 -5.81 4.04 22.57
C GLY A 30 -6.68 3.04 23.30
N ARG A 31 -6.13 2.42 24.35
CA ARG A 31 -6.94 1.57 25.25
C ARG A 31 -7.92 2.39 26.09
N ASP A 32 -7.69 3.70 26.19
CA ASP A 32 -8.41 4.67 27.01
C ASP A 32 -8.33 6.06 26.32
N LEU A 33 -9.38 6.89 26.50
CA LEU A 33 -9.52 8.27 26.00
C LEU A 33 -8.33 9.19 26.32
N PHE A 34 -7.62 8.96 27.44
CA PHE A 34 -6.46 9.75 27.87
C PHE A 34 -5.14 9.28 27.26
N VAL A 35 -5.11 8.11 26.60
CA VAL A 35 -3.92 7.54 25.95
C VAL A 35 -4.18 7.38 24.45
N PHE A 36 -4.72 8.42 23.83
CA PHE A 36 -4.81 8.50 22.38
C PHE A 36 -3.43 8.68 21.78
N ARG A 37 -3.03 7.78 20.89
CA ARG A 37 -1.77 7.88 20.15
C ARG A 37 -2.08 7.83 18.67
N THR A 38 -1.38 8.65 17.91
CA THR A 38 -1.31 8.58 16.46
C THR A 38 0.05 8.03 16.08
N VAL A 39 0.06 6.95 15.31
CA VAL A 39 1.29 6.35 14.78
C VAL A 39 1.18 6.19 13.26
N GLU A 40 2.30 6.35 12.57
CA GLU A 40 2.38 5.98 11.17
C GLU A 40 2.21 4.47 11.04
N ALA A 41 1.35 4.05 10.11
CA ALA A 41 1.03 2.66 9.86
C ALA A 41 0.95 2.40 8.35
N LEU A 42 0.94 1.12 7.99
CA LEU A 42 0.72 0.67 6.62
C LEU A 42 -0.64 -0.02 6.55
N ALA A 43 -1.45 0.37 5.57
CA ALA A 43 -2.71 -0.29 5.25
C ALA A 43 -2.59 -1.03 3.91
N ILE A 44 -3.30 -2.16 3.80
CA ILE A 44 -3.44 -2.90 2.55
C ILE A 44 -4.03 -1.94 1.50
N CYS A 45 -3.44 -1.90 0.30
CA CYS A 45 -3.98 -1.11 -0.78
C CYS A 45 -5.25 -1.76 -1.31
N ALA A 46 -6.40 -1.11 -1.06
CA ALA A 46 -7.71 -1.61 -1.49
C ALA A 46 -7.85 -1.71 -3.02
N GLY A 47 -7.10 -0.92 -3.80
CA GLY A 47 -7.13 -0.99 -5.27
C GLY A 47 -6.50 -2.26 -5.86
N CYS A 48 -5.80 -3.06 -5.06
CA CYS A 48 -5.15 -4.30 -5.50
C CYS A 48 -5.16 -5.41 -4.43
N ASP A 49 -5.98 -5.27 -3.39
CA ASP A 49 -6.08 -6.23 -2.28
C ASP A 49 -4.74 -6.69 -1.67
N GLY A 50 -3.70 -5.87 -1.79
CA GLY A 50 -2.38 -6.16 -1.23
C GLY A 50 -1.36 -6.78 -2.19
N ASP A 51 -1.75 -7.15 -3.41
CA ASP A 51 -0.85 -7.87 -4.33
C ASP A 51 0.09 -6.95 -5.14
N GLY A 52 -0.20 -5.64 -5.13
CA GLY A 52 0.56 -4.61 -5.84
C GLY A 52 0.35 -4.59 -7.35
N ARG A 53 -0.62 -5.33 -7.89
CA ARG A 53 -0.91 -5.39 -9.32
C ARG A 53 -2.31 -4.86 -9.64
N GLN A 54 -2.45 -4.29 -10.83
CA GLN A 54 -3.76 -3.94 -11.37
C GLN A 54 -4.49 -5.26 -11.69
N ALA A 55 -5.71 -5.41 -11.17
CA ALA A 55 -6.60 -6.53 -11.51
C ALA A 55 -6.85 -6.63 -13.03
#